data_AF-A0A7W3W1Q5-F1
#
_entry.id   AF-A0A7W3W1Q5-F1
#
_cell.length_a   1.000
_cell.length_b   1.000
_cell.length_c   1.000
_cell.angle_alpha   90.00
_cell.angle_beta   90.00
_cell.angle_gamma   90.00
#
_symmetry.space_group_name_H-M   'P 1'
#
loop_
_entity.id
_entity.type
_entity.pdbx_description
1 polymer ?
#
loop_
_entity_poly.entity_id
_entity_poly.type
_entity_poly.pdbx_seq_one_letter_code
_entity_poly.pdbx_strand_id
1 'polypeptide(L)' 'MEKLGRSGITAILKVDDERMAEGGKPWTLVMSGPGLDGQGFIRAEAASLDGCLKQGLTQLRASSGGFEWLDEIQY' A
#
# COMPACT_ATOMS: atom_id res chain seq x y z
N MET A 1 -5.96 0.48 -8.27
CA MET A 1 -6.72 0.93 -7.08
C MET A 1 -8.12 0.34 -7.00
N GLU A 2 -8.95 0.40 -8.04
CA GLU A 2 -10.32 -0.17 -7.98
C GLU A 2 -10.39 -1.66 -7.59
N LYS A 3 -9.49 -2.49 -8.13
CA LYS A 3 -9.40 -3.92 -7.77
C LYS A 3 -9.19 -4.13 -6.26
N LEU A 4 -8.41 -3.27 -5.59
CA LEU A 4 -8.23 -3.32 -4.13
C LEU A 4 -9.57 -3.14 -3.40
N GLY A 5 -10.34 -2.13 -3.77
CA GLY A 5 -11.66 -1.88 -3.18
C GLY A 5 -12.63 -3.05 -3.39
N ARG A 6 -12.64 -3.65 -4.58
CA ARG A 6 -13.46 -4.84 -4.88
C ARG A 6 -13.02 -6.08 -4.09
N SER A 7 -11.75 -6.16 -3.71
CA SER A 7 -11.20 -7.22 -2.86
C SER A 7 -11.37 -6.94 -1.35
N GLY A 8 -12.14 -5.93 -0.96
CA GLY A 8 -12.34 -5.61 0.46
C GLY A 8 -11.13 -4.95 1.12
N ILE A 9 -10.26 -4.32 0.32
CA ILE A 9 -9.14 -3.50 0.79
C ILE A 9 -9.50 -2.02 0.70
N THR A 10 -9.42 -1.33 1.83
CA THR A 10 -9.38 0.13 1.89
C THR A 10 -7.93 0.57 1.84
N ALA A 11 -7.61 1.53 0.95
CA ALA A 11 -6.26 2.09 0.84
C ALA A 11 -6.28 3.61 1.07
N ILE A 12 -5.38 4.09 1.93
CA ILE A 12 -5.13 5.51 2.18
C ILE A 12 -3.70 5.81 1.76
N LEU A 13 -3.55 6.78 0.85
CA LEU A 13 -2.27 7.33 0.47
C LEU A 13 -2.18 8.77 1.01
N LYS A 14 -1.11 9.05 1.75
CA LYS A 14 -0.82 10.36 2.33
C LYS A 14 0.56 10.83 1.90
N VAL A 15 0.68 12.14 1.70
CA VAL A 15 1.96 12.86 1.60
C VAL A 15 2.01 13.90 2.72
N ASP A 16 3.17 14.07 3.32
CA ASP A 16 3.42 14.94 4.46
C ASP A 16 4.51 15.96 4.11
N ASP A 17 4.18 17.25 4.18
CA ASP A 17 5.06 18.35 3.73
C ASP A 17 6.25 18.58 4.67
N GLU A 18 6.05 18.46 5.98
CA GLU A 18 7.14 18.59 6.96
C GLU A 18 8.19 17.51 6.72
N ARG A 19 7.75 16.27 6.49
CA ARG A 19 8.65 15.15 6.17
C ARG A 19 9.31 15.29 4.79
N MET A 20 8.70 16.02 3.85
CA MET A 20 9.33 16.37 2.57
C MET A 20 10.47 17.36 2.79
N ALA A 21 10.21 18.41 3.57
CA ALA A 21 11.20 19.45 3.87
C ALA A 21 12.42 18.89 4.61
N GLU A 22 12.23 17.86 5.44
CA GLU A 22 13.30 17.15 6.16
C GLU A 22 14.07 16.12 5.30
N GLY A 23 13.69 15.90 4.04
CA GLY A 23 14.31 14.90 3.16
C GLY A 23 14.06 13.44 3.58
N GLY A 24 13.00 13.20 4.35
CA GLY A 24 12.66 11.89 4.91
C GLY A 24 11.82 10.99 4.00
N LYS A 25 10.87 10.26 4.59
CA LYS A 25 9.90 9.42 3.89
C LYS A 25 8.49 10.03 4.00
N PRO A 26 8.13 10.99 3.14
CA PRO A 26 6.89 11.74 3.26
C PRO A 26 5.66 10.96 2.79
N TRP A 27 5.86 9.95 1.92
CA TRP A 27 4.76 9.14 1.40
C TRP A 27 4.44 8.01 2.38
N THR A 28 3.17 7.89 2.74
CA THR A 28 2.63 6.80 3.55
C THR A 28 1.46 6.15 2.84
N LEU A 29 1.51 4.83 2.68
CA LEU A 29 0.40 4.00 2.23
C LEU A 29 -0.05 3.14 3.42
N VAL A 30 -1.34 3.19 3.72
CA VAL A 30 -1.99 2.30 4.69
C VAL A 30 -3.05 1.50 3.95
N MET A 31 -3.04 0.17 4.09
CA MET A 31 -4.08 -0.71 3.57
C MET A 31 -4.67 -1.55 4.69
N SER A 32 -6.00 -1.65 4.73
CA SER A 32 -6.73 -2.38 5.75
C SER A 32 -8.01 -2.98 5.20
N GLY A 33 -8.68 -3.82 5.98
CA GLY A 33 -10.00 -4.36 5.66
C GLY A 33 -10.05 -5.88 5.63
N PRO A 34 -11.26 -6.45 5.40
CA PRO A 34 -11.47 -7.88 5.42
C PRO A 34 -10.67 -8.64 4.36
N GLY A 35 -10.24 -7.97 3.28
CA GLY A 35 -9.38 -8.59 2.26
C GLY A 35 -7.98 -8.99 2.76
N LEU A 36 -7.57 -8.57 3.96
CA LEU A 36 -6.31 -8.98 4.60
C LEU A 36 -6.46 -10.19 5.52
N ASP A 37 -7.57 -10.93 5.46
CA ASP A 37 -7.83 -12.13 6.27
C ASP A 37 -7.59 -11.92 7.79
N GLY A 38 -7.92 -10.73 8.29
CA GLY A 38 -7.77 -10.38 9.70
C GLY A 38 -6.34 -10.05 10.15
N GLN A 39 -5.36 -9.95 9.25
CA GLN A 39 -3.95 -9.63 9.56
C GLN A 39 -3.68 -8.16 9.96
N GLY A 40 -4.71 -7.43 10.39
CA GLY A 40 -4.59 -6.02 10.80
C GLY A 40 -4.51 -5.07 9.60
N PHE A 41 -3.37 -4.40 9.43
CA PHE A 41 -3.13 -3.43 8.36
C PHE A 41 -1.70 -3.50 7.82
N ILE A 42 -1.54 -3.17 6.54
CA ILE A 42 -0.25 -2.96 5.89
C ILE A 42 0.08 -1.46 5.95
N ARG A 43 1.31 -1.12 6.33
CA ARG A 43 1.82 0.25 6.29
C ARG A 43 3.17 0.29 5.59
N ALA A 44 3.28 1.10 4.55
CA ALA A 44 4.52 1.37 3.84
C ALA A 44 4.84 2.86 3.87
N GLU A 45 6.12 3.19 4.04
CA GLU A 45 6.62 4.57 3.99
C GLU A 45 7.83 4.66 3.06
N ALA A 46 7.88 5.67 2.20
CA ALA A 46 8.99 5.86 1.28
C ALA A 46 9.26 7.33 0.95
N ALA A 47 10.46 7.58 0.41
CA ALA A 47 10.88 8.90 -0.09
C ALA A 47 10.09 9.33 -1.35
N SER A 48 9.53 8.38 -2.10
CA SER A 48 8.76 8.61 -3.32
C SER A 48 7.41 7.89 -3.32
N LEU A 49 6.46 8.41 -4.09
CA LEU A 49 5.16 7.79 -4.31
C LEU A 49 5.30 6.35 -4.83
N ASP A 50 6.08 6.18 -5.89
CA ASP A 50 6.32 4.88 -6.52
C ASP A 50 6.90 3.86 -5.53
N GLY A 51 7.94 4.26 -4.78
CA GLY A 51 8.56 3.41 -3.78
C GLY A 51 7.59 3.01 -2.67
N CYS A 52 6.67 3.90 -2.29
CA CYS A 52 5.65 3.64 -1.27
C CYS A 52 4.62 2.63 -1.76
N LEU A 53 4.11 2.80 -2.99
CA LEU A 53 3.17 1.88 -3.62
C LEU A 53 3.79 0.49 -3.82
N LYS A 54 5.01 0.44 -4.36
CA LYS A 54 5.74 -0.82 -4.59
C LYS A 54 5.94 -1.60 -3.31
N GLN A 55 6.37 -0.94 -2.22
CA GLN A 55 6.52 -1.59 -0.93
C GLN A 55 5.20 -2.12 -0.39
N GLY A 56 4.14 -1.30 -0.37
CA GLY A 56 2.85 -1.73 0.17
C GLY A 56 2.23 -2.87 -0.62
N LEU A 57 2.28 -2.82 -1.95
CA LEU A 57 1.73 -3.89 -2.80
C LEU A 57 2.55 -5.17 -2.74
N THR A 58 3.86 -5.08 -2.55
CA THR A 58 4.70 -6.26 -2.27
C THR A 58 4.30 -6.93 -0.96
N GLN A 59 4.05 -6.13 0.10
CA GLN A 59 3.55 -6.68 1.37
C GLN A 59 2.15 -7.28 1.23
N LEU A 60 1.27 -6.66 0.43
CA LEU A 60 -0.06 -7.18 0.14
C LEU A 60 0.01 -8.53 -0.58
N ARG A 61 0.89 -8.67 -1.58
CA ARG A 61 1.11 -9.94 -2.27
C ARG A 61 1.63 -11.04 -1.34
N ALA A 62 2.43 -10.66 -0.33
CA ALA A 62 2.92 -11.60 0.68
C ALA A 62 1.87 -11.97 1.75
N SER A 63 0.79 -11.19 1.88
CA SER A 63 -0.31 -11.53 2.77
C SER A 63 -1.14 -12.68 2.20
N SER A 64 -1.64 -13.57 3.07
CA SER A 64 -2.48 -14.70 2.69
C SER A 64 -3.79 -14.17 2.09
N GLY A 65 -3.90 -14.17 0.77
CA GLY A 65 -5.11 -13.72 0.06
C GLY A 65 -4.91 -13.75 -1.46
N GLY A 66 -5.97 -14.02 -2.22
CA GLY A 66 -6.00 -14.22 -3.67
C GLY A 66 -5.66 -12.97 -4.51
N PHE A 67 -4.43 -12.48 -4.34
CA PHE A 67 -3.88 -11.28 -4.98
C PHE A 67 -3.01 -11.59 -6.19
N GLU A 68 -3.15 -12.76 -6.81
CA GLU A 68 -2.41 -13.17 -8.02
C GLU A 68 -2.58 -12.16 -9.18
N TRP A 69 -3.72 -11.46 -9.23
CA TRP A 69 -3.97 -10.37 -10.18
C TRP A 69 -3.05 -9.15 -9.99
N LEU A 70 -2.33 -9.02 -8.88
CA LEU A 70 -1.29 -8.00 -8.71
C LEU A 70 -0.12 -8.22 -9.68
N ASP A 71 0.06 -9.42 -10.24
CA ASP A 71 1.10 -9.68 -11.24
C ASP A 71 0.81 -9.03 -12.59
N GLU A 72 -0.46 -8.68 -12.84
CA GLU A 72 -0.88 -7.92 -14.03
C GLU A 72 -0.61 -6.41 -13.89
N ILE A 73 -0.33 -5.93 -12.68
CA ILE A 73 -0.06 -4.52 -12.43
C ILE A 73 1.44 -4.28 -12.49
N GLN A 74 1.93 -3.95 -13.67
CA GLN A 74 3.28 -3.41 -13.84
C GLN A 74 3.34 -1.98 -13.30
N TYR A 75 4.20 -1.76 -12.31
CA TYR A 75 4.69 -0.43 -11.91
C TYR A 75 6.04 -0.20 -12.58
#